data_AF-A0A7C2A1I3-F1
#
_entry.id   AF-A0A7C2A1I3-F1
#
_cell.length_a   1.000
_cell.length_b   1.000
_cell.length_c   1.000
_cell.angle_alpha   90.00
_cell.angle_beta   90.00
_cell.angle_gamma   90.00
#
_symmetry.space_group_name_H-M   'P 1'
#
loop_
_entity.id
_entity.type
_entity.pdbx_description
1 polymer ?
#
loop_
_entity_poly.entity_id
_entity_poly.type
_entity_poly.pdbx_seq_one_letter_code
_entity_poly.pdbx_strand_id
1 'polypeptide(L)'
;MKKHFIYIDGWKSKIRFSAAHLISDYERCGRLHGHTYAVHMKIYGKPDENGILIDFTVVKQILNRIVDELDHKILIPGRNPNVSIDEKKVKLTSLEKQYIFPISDCIIL
;
A
#
# COMPACT_ATOMS: atom_id res chain seq x y z
N MET A 1 -19.59 21.54 -16.56
CA MET A 1 -19.05 22.02 -15.27
C MET A 1 -17.57 21.67 -15.18
N LYS A 2 -16.67 22.61 -14.85
CA LYS A 2 -15.25 22.30 -14.62
C LYS A 2 -15.12 21.46 -13.34
N LYS A 3 -14.47 20.29 -13.42
CA LYS A 3 -14.13 19.49 -12.25
C LYS A 3 -12.90 20.10 -11.58
N HIS A 4 -13.07 20.62 -10.37
CA HIS A 4 -11.93 21.04 -9.54
C HIS A 4 -11.36 19.81 -8.85
N PHE A 5 -10.03 19.74 -8.81
CA PHE A 5 -9.34 18.68 -8.10
C PHE A 5 -8.03 19.16 -7.52
N ILE A 6 -7.63 18.46 -6.46
CA ILE A 6 -6.28 18.48 -5.92
C ILE A 6 -5.61 17.17 -6.31
N TYR A 7 -4.34 17.24 -6.73
CA TYR A 7 -3.52 16.07 -7.02
C TYR A 7 -2.24 16.11 -6.19
N ILE A 8 -1.97 15.01 -5.48
CA ILE A 8 -0.71 14.77 -4.77
C ILE A 8 0.06 13.70 -5.53
N ASP A 9 1.24 14.11 -5.98
CA ASP A 9 2.25 13.21 -6.52
C ASP A 9 3.07 12.64 -5.36
N GLY A 10 2.95 11.33 -5.12
CA GLY A 10 3.63 10.66 -4.02
C GLY A 10 5.15 10.65 -4.15
N TRP A 11 5.69 10.63 -5.37
CA TRP A 11 7.13 10.69 -5.61
C TRP A 11 7.70 12.05 -5.20
N LYS A 12 7.05 13.13 -5.64
CA LYS A 12 7.47 14.50 -5.31
C LYS A 12 7.22 14.85 -3.85
N SER A 13 6.13 14.34 -3.28
CA SER A 13 5.69 14.66 -1.93
C SER A 13 6.25 13.73 -0.86
N LYS A 14 7.07 12.75 -1.26
CA LYS A 14 7.65 11.71 -0.38
C LYS A 14 6.60 10.85 0.35
N ILE A 15 5.41 10.71 -0.24
CA ILE A 15 4.38 9.78 0.24
C ILE A 15 4.70 8.40 -0.33
N ARG A 16 5.63 7.69 0.31
CA ARG A 16 6.23 6.46 -0.19
C ARG A 16 6.51 5.49 0.95
N PHE A 17 6.51 4.20 0.63
CA PHE A 17 6.91 3.14 1.55
C PHE A 17 7.70 2.07 0.80
N SER A 18 8.56 1.35 1.50
CA SER A 18 9.31 0.21 1.00
C SER A 18 8.76 -1.07 1.61
N ALA A 19 8.32 -1.99 0.77
CA ALA A 19 7.74 -3.25 1.21
C ALA A 19 8.16 -4.42 0.32
N ALA A 20 8.14 -5.61 0.89
CA ALA A 20 8.30 -6.86 0.16
C ALA A 20 6.94 -7.47 -0.17
N HIS A 21 6.86 -8.18 -1.28
CA HIS A 21 5.64 -8.90 -1.69
C HIS A 21 5.99 -10.05 -2.63
N LEU A 22 4.96 -10.82 -2.95
CA LEU A 22 4.99 -11.83 -4.00
C LEU A 22 3.59 -11.95 -4.60
N ILE A 23 3.53 -12.28 -5.88
CA ILE A 23 2.28 -12.51 -6.61
C ILE A 23 2.19 -14.01 -6.90
N SER A 24 1.30 -14.71 -6.20
CA SER A 24 1.11 -16.16 -6.39
C SER A 24 0.86 -16.48 -7.86
N ASP A 25 1.46 -17.59 -8.32
CA ASP A 25 1.22 -18.19 -9.64
C ASP A 25 1.60 -17.30 -10.84
N TYR A 26 2.55 -16.38 -10.63
CA TYR A 26 3.15 -15.55 -11.68
C TYR A 26 4.66 -15.78 -11.78
N GLU A 27 5.21 -16.09 -12.95
CA GLU A 27 6.62 -16.57 -13.05
C GLU A 27 7.67 -15.57 -12.54
N ARG A 28 7.58 -14.29 -12.96
CA ARG A 28 8.61 -13.29 -12.62
C ARG A 28 8.40 -12.68 -11.23
N CYS A 29 7.15 -12.48 -10.82
CA CYS A 29 6.76 -11.83 -9.57
C CYS A 29 6.33 -12.81 -8.48
N GLY A 30 6.35 -14.12 -8.74
CA GLY A 30 6.02 -15.18 -7.78
C GLY A 30 7.17 -15.57 -6.87
N ARG A 31 8.34 -14.91 -7.02
CA ARG A 31 9.44 -14.95 -6.06
C ARG A 31 9.35 -13.74 -5.14
N LEU A 32 9.73 -13.93 -3.87
CA LEU A 32 9.84 -12.82 -2.93
C LEU A 32 10.79 -11.76 -3.47
N HIS A 33 10.31 -10.53 -3.50
CA HIS A 33 11.07 -9.34 -3.88
C HIS A 33 10.44 -8.12 -3.21
N GLY A 34 11.00 -6.93 -3.43
CA GLY A 34 10.45 -5.71 -2.86
C GLY A 34 10.54 -4.53 -3.81
N HIS A 35 9.81 -3.48 -3.46
CA HIS A 35 9.75 -2.23 -4.19
C HIS A 35 9.70 -1.05 -3.23
N THR A 36 10.04 0.11 -3.76
CA THR A 36 9.55 1.38 -3.19
C THR A 36 8.26 1.74 -3.91
N TYR A 37 7.18 1.82 -3.17
CA TYR A 37 5.86 2.22 -3.64
C TYR A 37 5.66 3.71 -3.37
N ALA A 38 4.91 4.38 -4.24
CA ALA A 38 4.47 5.75 -4.02
C ALA A 38 2.94 5.81 -4.07
N VAL A 39 2.33 6.52 -3.11
CA VAL A 39 0.89 6.70 -3.07
C VAL A 39 0.55 8.04 -3.71
N HIS A 40 -0.15 7.96 -4.83
CA HIS A 40 -0.70 9.11 -5.54
C HIS A 40 -2.16 9.28 -5.14
N MET A 41 -2.61 10.53 -5.03
CA MET A 41 -3.97 10.80 -4.59
C MET A 41 -4.57 11.96 -5.38
N LYS A 42 -5.84 11.81 -5.76
CA LYS A 42 -6.61 12.84 -6.44
C LYS A 42 -7.96 13.03 -5.76
N ILE A 43 -8.19 14.22 -5.23
CA ILE A 43 -9.46 14.58 -4.57
C ILE A 43 -10.23 15.48 -5.51
N TYR A 44 -11.49 15.14 -5.76
CA TYR A 44 -12.42 15.96 -6.53
C TYR A 44 -13.47 16.55 -5.61
N GLY A 45 -13.92 17.76 -5.91
CA GLY A 45 -15.10 18.32 -5.25
C GLY A 45 -15.34 19.76 -5.64
N LYS A 46 -16.19 20.42 -4.85
CA LYS A 46 -16.52 21.84 -5.02
C LYS A 46 -15.68 22.66 -4.05
N PRO A 47 -14.89 23.63 -4.52
CA PRO A 47 -14.20 24.55 -3.63
C PRO A 47 -15.20 25.36 -2.80
N ASP A 48 -14.76 25.79 -1.62
CA ASP A 48 -15.48 26.75 -0.80
C ASP A 48 -15.48 28.16 -1.42
N GLU A 49 -16.05 29.13 -0.71
CA GLU A 49 -16.09 30.54 -1.13
C GLU A 49 -14.70 31.17 -1.33
N ASN A 50 -13.66 30.61 -0.69
CA ASN A 50 -12.27 31.03 -0.81
C ASN A 50 -11.53 30.29 -1.94
N GLY A 51 -12.20 29.41 -2.67
CA GLY A 51 -11.59 28.60 -3.72
C GLY A 51 -10.76 27.42 -3.19
N ILE A 52 -10.88 27.06 -1.91
CA ILE A 52 -10.16 25.97 -1.29
C ILE A 52 -11.02 24.71 -1.30
N LEU A 53 -10.44 23.58 -1.74
CA LEU A 53 -11.14 22.29 -1.73
C LEU A 53 -10.96 21.56 -0.40
N ILE A 54 -9.71 21.48 0.06
CA ILE A 54 -9.31 20.88 1.34
C ILE A 54 -7.89 21.36 1.66
N ASP A 55 -7.56 21.46 2.95
CA ASP A 55 -6.21 21.73 3.40
C ASP A 55 -5.27 20.57 3.02
N PHE A 56 -4.22 20.89 2.26
CA PHE A 56 -3.21 19.93 1.82
C PHE A 56 -2.45 19.27 2.99
N THR A 57 -2.33 19.94 4.14
CA THR A 57 -1.64 19.39 5.31
C THR A 57 -2.40 18.21 5.91
N VAL A 58 -3.72 18.32 6.05
CA VAL A 58 -4.60 17.25 6.52
C VAL A 58 -4.49 16.03 5.61
N VAL A 59 -4.54 16.26 4.30
CA VAL A 59 -4.40 15.21 3.30
C VAL A 59 -3.04 14.50 3.42
N LYS A 60 -1.95 15.26 3.53
CA LYS A 60 -0.61 14.69 3.68
C LYS A 60 -0.46 13.89 4.98
N GLN A 61 -1.03 14.35 6.09
CA GLN A 61 -0.99 13.63 7.36
C GLN A 61 -1.67 12.25 7.25
N ILE A 62 -2.85 12.20 6.61
CA ILE A 62 -3.56 10.93 6.37
C ILE A 62 -2.73 10.00 5.48
N LEU A 63 -2.21 10.53 4.38
CA LEU A 63 -1.40 9.75 3.45
C LEU A 63 -0.11 9.23 4.10
N ASN A 64 0.55 10.05 4.94
CA ASN A 64 1.74 9.64 5.69
C ASN A 64 1.42 8.48 6.63
N ARG A 65 0.32 8.58 7.41
CA ARG A 65 -0.09 7.48 8.29
C ARG A 65 -0.31 6.16 7.53
N ILE A 66 -0.91 6.23 6.34
CA ILE A 66 -1.12 5.04 5.50
C ILE A 66 0.23 4.45 5.07
N VAL A 67 1.16 5.27 4.57
CA VAL A 67 2.46 4.73 4.12
C VAL A 67 3.29 4.23 5.30
N ASP A 68 3.23 4.87 6.46
CA ASP A 68 3.93 4.44 7.68
C ASP A 68 3.43 3.07 8.17
N GLU A 69 2.12 2.79 8.07
CA GLU A 69 1.54 1.49 8.40
C GLU A 69 1.99 0.37 7.44
N LEU A 70 2.31 0.71 6.19
CA LEU A 70 2.73 -0.21 5.13
C LEU A 70 4.26 -0.38 5.05
N ASP A 71 5.03 0.54 5.63
CA ASP A 71 6.47 0.60 5.48
C ASP A 71 7.20 -0.52 6.23
N HIS A 72 8.27 -1.04 5.61
CA HIS A 72 9.06 -2.17 6.12
C HIS A 72 8.22 -3.43 6.43
N LYS A 73 7.13 -3.66 5.68
CA LYS A 73 6.28 -4.85 5.81
C LYS A 73 6.39 -5.80 4.63
N ILE A 74 5.92 -7.02 4.85
CA ILE A 74 5.57 -7.98 3.82
C ILE A 74 4.08 -7.84 3.53
N LEU A 75 3.74 -7.43 2.30
CA LEU A 75 2.35 -7.31 1.88
C LEU A 75 1.78 -8.70 1.60
N ILE A 76 0.75 -9.08 2.35
CA ILE A 76 0.09 -10.37 2.25
C ILE A 76 -1.30 -10.18 1.65
N PRO A 77 -1.62 -10.83 0.52
CA PRO A 77 -2.98 -10.83 -0.02
C PRO A 77 -3.86 -11.77 0.82
N GLY A 78 -4.51 -11.26 1.86
CA GLY A 78 -5.20 -12.06 2.87
C GLY A 78 -6.41 -12.85 2.34
N ARG A 79 -6.96 -12.44 1.19
CA ARG A 79 -8.05 -13.13 0.50
C ARG A 79 -7.57 -14.24 -0.44
N ASN A 80 -6.27 -14.42 -0.60
CA ASN A 80 -5.72 -15.46 -1.47
C ASN A 80 -5.85 -16.84 -0.79
N PRO A 81 -6.44 -17.85 -1.45
CA PRO A 81 -6.62 -19.18 -0.87
C PRO A 81 -5.30 -19.90 -0.54
N ASN A 82 -4.19 -19.48 -1.15
CA ASN A 82 -2.87 -20.03 -0.88
C ASN A 82 -2.19 -19.41 0.35
N VAL A 83 -2.89 -18.52 1.06
CA VAL A 83 -2.45 -17.90 2.31
C VAL A 83 -3.15 -18.55 3.50
N SER A 84 -2.36 -18.95 4.49
CA SER A 84 -2.82 -19.43 5.78
C SER A 84 -2.19 -18.58 6.88
N ILE A 85 -3.00 -18.15 7.84
CA ILE A 85 -2.61 -17.21 8.90
C ILE A 85 -2.92 -17.88 10.24
N ASP A 86 -1.96 -17.87 11.14
CA ASP A 86 -2.16 -18.22 12.54
C ASP A 86 -1.71 -17.07 13.46
N GLU A 87 -1.79 -17.26 14.78
CA GLU A 87 -1.48 -16.21 15.76
C GLU A 87 -0.04 -15.68 15.70
N LYS A 88 0.90 -16.42 15.08
CA LYS A 88 2.34 -16.10 15.12
C LYS A 88 2.97 -15.95 13.74
N LYS A 89 2.37 -16.54 12.70
CA LYS A 89 2.96 -16.59 11.37
C LYS A 89 1.92 -16.50 10.26
N VAL A 90 2.40 -16.02 9.13
CA VAL A 90 1.73 -16.12 7.83
C VAL A 90 2.48 -17.14 7.00
N LYS A 91 1.75 -18.10 6.43
CA LYS A 91 2.25 -19.05 5.45
C LYS A 91 1.62 -18.73 4.09
N LEU A 92 2.46 -18.55 3.08
CA LEU A 92 2.02 -18.37 1.70
C LEU A 92 2.65 -19.45 0.81
N THR A 93 1.84 -20.10 -0.02
CA THR A 93 2.32 -21.03 -1.05
C THR A 93 2.24 -20.37 -2.43
N SER A 94 3.32 -20.45 -3.21
CA SER A 94 3.39 -19.95 -4.58
C SER A 94 4.19 -20.94 -5.41
N LEU A 95 3.58 -21.48 -6.47
CA LEU A 95 4.15 -22.60 -7.23
C LEU A 95 4.52 -23.75 -6.26
N GLU A 96 5.76 -24.24 -6.32
CA GLU A 96 6.27 -25.30 -5.43
C GLU A 96 6.93 -24.79 -4.14
N LYS A 97 6.87 -23.47 -3.88
CA LYS A 97 7.57 -22.85 -2.75
C LYS A 97 6.61 -22.46 -1.63
N GLN A 98 7.09 -22.64 -0.39
CA GLN A 98 6.41 -22.15 0.81
C GLN A 98 7.25 -21.04 1.44
N TYR A 99 6.58 -19.92 1.73
CA TYR A 99 7.14 -18.80 2.47
C TYR A 99 6.44 -18.71 3.82
N ILE A 100 7.22 -18.57 4.89
CA ILE A 100 6.71 -18.45 6.25
C ILE A 100 7.34 -17.21 6.87
N PHE A 101 6.50 -16.30 7.33
CA PHE A 101 6.91 -15.03 7.91
C PHE A 101 6.31 -14.86 9.31
N PRO A 102 7.02 -14.21 10.25
CA PRO A 102 6.42 -13.76 11.50
C PRO A 102 5.25 -12.82 11.21
N ILE A 103 4.13 -12.95 11.93
CA ILE A 103 2.96 -12.09 11.72
C ILE A 103 3.27 -10.62 11.99
N SER A 104 4.24 -10.33 12.86
CA SER A 104 4.73 -8.97 13.16
C SER A 104 5.31 -8.24 11.95
N ASP A 105 5.83 -9.00 10.98
CA ASP A 105 6.54 -8.48 9.81
C ASP A 105 5.59 -8.34 8.61
N CYS A 106 4.37 -8.88 8.73
CA CYS A 106 3.36 -8.86 7.69
C CYS A 106 2.35 -7.73 7.90
N ILE A 107 1.76 -7.28 6.78
CA ILE A 107 0.50 -6.58 6.76
C ILE A 107 -0.46 -7.33 5.84
N ILE A 108 -1.65 -7.62 6.35
CA ILE A 108 -2.66 -8.43 5.67
C ILE A 108 -3.67 -7.48 5.02
N LEU A 109 -3.76 -7.53 3.70
CA LEU A 109 -4.60 -6.66 2.87
C LEU A 109 -5.71 -7.45 2.15
#